data_AF-A0AA43BCE9-F1
#
_entry.id   AF-A0AA43BCE9-F1
#
_cell.length_a   1.000
_cell.length_b   1.000
_cell.length_c   1.000
_cell.angle_alpha   90.00
_cell.angle_beta   90.00
_cell.angle_gamma   90.00
#
_symmetry.space_group_name_H-M   'P 1'
#
loop_
_entity.id
_entity.type
_entity.pdbx_description
1 polymer ?
#
loop_
_entity_poly.entity_id
_entity_poly.type
_entity_poly.pdbx_seq_one_letter_code
_entity_poly.pdbx_strand_id
1 'polypeptide(L)'
;MKTTSWFWINVASHFGIVAALAWLPARWTGQLVEALAGTQPAIGDTRHLAFIGSMFGFCVTALILMGVLTVTGELLGFSRPYARRSEAQNEAQAVHRKVLLTAFATLSWVAVGSLAGIASIFAASS
;
A
#
# COMPACT_ATOMS: atom_id res chain seq x y z
N MET A 1 -14.51 22.79 -14.35
CA MET A 1 -14.90 21.37 -14.23
C MET A 1 -13.92 20.40 -14.90
N LYS A 2 -13.25 20.72 -16.03
CA LYS A 2 -12.26 19.81 -16.67
C LYS A 2 -11.01 19.52 -15.81
N THR A 3 -10.54 20.48 -15.01
CA THR A 3 -9.35 20.33 -14.16
C THR A 3 -9.50 19.31 -13.04
N THR A 4 -10.71 19.17 -12.49
CA THR A 4 -11.03 18.19 -11.44
C THR A 4 -10.98 16.75 -11.96
N SER A 5 -11.47 16.49 -13.18
CA SER A 5 -11.45 15.15 -13.77
C SER A 5 -10.02 14.65 -14.04
N TRP A 6 -9.15 15.51 -14.58
CA TRP A 6 -7.74 15.16 -14.82
C TRP A 6 -6.97 14.88 -13.54
N PHE A 7 -7.27 15.61 -12.46
CA PHE A 7 -6.72 15.35 -11.14
C PHE A 7 -7.04 13.92 -10.67
N TRP A 8 -8.32 13.53 -10.70
CA TRP A 8 -8.73 12.19 -10.27
C TRP A 8 -8.20 11.08 -11.16
N ILE A 9 -8.11 11.30 -12.48
CA ILE A 9 -7.49 10.35 -13.41
C ILE A 9 -6.03 10.12 -13.03
N ASN A 10 -5.27 11.19 -12.77
CA ASN A 10 -3.85 11.10 -12.42
C ASN A 10 -3.64 10.39 -11.07
N VAL A 11 -4.48 10.68 -10.08
CA VAL A 11 -4.47 10.02 -8.77
C VAL A 11 -4.78 8.53 -8.93
N ALA A 12 -5.85 8.19 -9.65
CA ALA A 12 -6.24 6.81 -9.90
C ALA A 12 -5.18 6.03 -10.68
N SER A 13 -4.57 6.64 -11.71
CA SER A 13 -3.48 6.00 -12.46
C SER A 13 -2.25 5.76 -11.59
N HIS A 14 -1.91 6.70 -10.70
CA HIS A 14 -0.79 6.53 -9.79
C HIS A 14 -1.01 5.35 -8.84
N PHE A 15 -2.17 5.30 -8.18
CA PHE A 15 -2.53 4.17 -7.32
C PHE A 15 -2.61 2.85 -8.10
N GLY A 16 -3.11 2.88 -9.35
CA GLY A 16 -3.16 1.71 -10.22
C GLY A 16 -1.77 1.15 -10.53
N ILE A 17 -0.80 2.02 -10.86
CA ILE A 17 0.59 1.62 -11.09
C ILE A 17 1.21 1.04 -9.82
N VAL A 18 1.02 1.70 -8.67
CA VAL A 18 1.51 1.21 -7.37
C VAL A 18 0.91 -0.16 -7.05
N ALA A 19 -0.39 -0.34 -7.24
CA ALA A 19 -1.06 -1.62 -7.00
C ALA A 19 -0.55 -2.72 -7.94
N ALA A 20 -0.38 -2.43 -9.23
CA ALA A 20 0.16 -3.39 -10.20
C ALA A 20 1.59 -3.82 -9.85
N LEU A 21 2.43 -2.88 -9.44
CA LEU A 21 3.81 -3.17 -9.02
C LEU A 21 3.85 -3.94 -7.70
N ALA A 22 2.98 -3.59 -6.74
CA ALA A 22 2.89 -4.28 -5.45
C ALA A 22 2.34 -5.70 -5.56
N TRP A 23 1.55 -5.99 -6.59
CA TRP A 23 0.94 -7.31 -6.80
C TRP A 23 1.96 -8.42 -7.05
N LEU A 24 3.04 -8.12 -7.79
CA LEU A 24 4.04 -9.13 -8.16
C LEU A 24 4.77 -9.69 -6.91
N PRO A 25 5.35 -8.86 -6.02
CA PRO A 25 5.98 -9.37 -4.79
C PRO A 25 4.99 -9.96 -3.79
N ALA A 26 3.75 -9.47 -3.76
CA ALA A 26 2.70 -9.97 -2.87
C ALA A 26 2.41 -11.46 -3.08
N ARG A 27 2.50 -11.95 -4.32
CA ARG A 27 2.31 -13.38 -4.58
C ARG A 27 3.41 -14.22 -3.93
N TRP A 28 4.65 -13.75 -3.97
CA TRP A 28 5.78 -14.46 -3.38
C TRP A 28 5.71 -14.46 -1.86
N THR A 29 5.25 -13.37 -1.23
CA THR A 29 5.07 -13.36 0.24
C THR A 29 3.98 -14.34 0.67
N GLY A 30 2.89 -14.46 -0.08
CA GLY A 30 1.87 -15.48 0.17
C GLY A 30 2.41 -16.90 0.10
N GLN A 31 3.16 -17.21 -0.96
CA GLN A 31 3.81 -18.52 -1.12
C GLN A 31 4.82 -18.82 -0.02
N LEU A 32 5.56 -17.81 0.45
CA LEU A 32 6.51 -17.96 1.54
C LEU A 32 5.81 -18.27 2.87
N VAL A 33 4.70 -17.60 3.17
CA VAL A 33 3.88 -17.89 4.36
C VAL A 33 3.25 -19.27 4.29
N GLU A 34 2.77 -19.67 3.11
CA GLU A 34 2.26 -21.02 2.86
C GLU A 34 3.33 -22.10 3.10
N ALA A 35 4.54 -21.89 2.58
CA ALA A 35 5.66 -22.80 2.75
C ALA A 35 6.07 -22.92 4.23
N LEU A 36 6.08 -21.80 4.97
CA LEU A 36 6.33 -21.79 6.41
C LEU A 36 5.26 -22.58 7.17
N ALA A 37 3.98 -22.38 6.84
CA ALA A 37 2.87 -23.10 7.44
C ALA A 37 2.95 -24.60 7.17
N GLY A 38 3.39 -25.00 5.97
CA GLY A 38 3.60 -26.41 5.61
C GLY A 38 4.66 -27.14 6.43
N THR A 39 5.51 -26.42 7.18
CA THR A 39 6.47 -27.03 8.12
C THR A 39 5.84 -27.41 9.47
N GLN A 40 4.62 -26.93 9.76
CA GLN A 40 3.91 -27.22 11.00
C GLN A 40 2.68 -28.12 10.74
N PRO A 41 2.67 -29.37 11.24
CA PRO A 41 1.59 -30.32 10.97
C PRO A 41 0.25 -29.94 11.64
N ALA A 42 0.25 -29.00 12.60
CA ALA A 42 -0.95 -28.50 13.26
C ALA A 42 -1.72 -27.44 12.44
N ILE A 43 -1.13 -26.90 11.37
CA ILE A 43 -1.76 -25.89 10.53
C ILE A 43 -2.45 -26.56 9.33
N GLY A 44 -3.78 -26.70 9.40
CA GLY A 44 -4.57 -27.41 8.38
C GLY A 44 -4.97 -26.60 7.15
N ASP A 45 -5.12 -25.28 7.25
CA ASP A 45 -5.55 -24.41 6.14
C ASP A 45 -4.43 -23.47 5.69
N THR A 46 -3.50 -24.01 4.90
CA THR A 46 -2.36 -23.28 4.35
C THR A 46 -2.78 -22.28 3.27
N ARG A 47 -3.91 -22.50 2.58
CA ARG A 47 -4.40 -21.65 1.49
C ARG A 47 -4.94 -20.33 2.00
N HIS A 48 -5.65 -20.34 3.13
CA HIS A 48 -6.08 -19.11 3.80
C HIS A 48 -4.88 -18.29 4.29
N LEU A 49 -3.85 -18.96 4.83
CA LEU A 49 -2.59 -18.34 5.24
C LEU A 49 -1.82 -17.72 4.06
N ALA A 50 -1.77 -18.41 2.92
CA ALA A 50 -1.17 -17.88 1.69
C ALA A 50 -1.84 -16.56 1.26
N PHE A 51 -3.17 -16.51 1.37
CA PHE A 51 -3.93 -15.30 1.07
C PHE A 51 -3.59 -14.16 2.04
N ILE A 52 -3.58 -14.40 3.36
CA ILE A 52 -3.21 -13.38 4.36
C ILE A 52 -1.77 -12.91 4.17
N GLY A 53 -0.83 -13.83 3.88
CA GLY A 53 0.56 -13.52 3.55
C GLY A 53 0.70 -12.67 2.29
N SER A 54 -0.15 -12.89 1.29
CA SER A 54 -0.18 -12.07 0.09
C SER A 54 -0.74 -10.67 0.35
N MET A 55 -1.77 -10.54 1.19
CA MET A 55 -2.30 -9.23 1.61
C MET A 55 -1.26 -8.43 2.39
N PHE A 56 -0.53 -9.07 3.30
CA PHE A 56 0.57 -8.45 4.03
C PHE A 56 1.64 -7.91 3.07
N GLY A 57 2.14 -8.75 2.17
CA GLY A 57 3.18 -8.34 1.22
C GLY A 57 2.72 -7.27 0.24
N PHE A 58 1.46 -7.33 -0.22
CA PHE A 58 0.86 -6.27 -1.03
C PHE A 58 0.88 -4.93 -0.29
N CYS A 59 0.37 -4.90 0.94
CA CYS A 59 0.29 -3.66 1.72
C CYS A 59 1.67 -3.08 2.02
N VAL A 60 2.64 -3.91 2.44
CA VAL A 60 4.01 -3.45 2.71
C VAL A 60 4.68 -2.91 1.44
N THR A 61 4.57 -3.64 0.32
CA THR A 61 5.17 -3.21 -0.95
C THR A 61 4.52 -1.94 -1.47
N ALA A 62 3.19 -1.83 -1.37
CA ALA A 62 2.46 -0.62 -1.75
C ALA A 62 2.84 0.58 -0.88
N LEU A 63 3.03 0.41 0.43
CA LEU A 63 3.51 1.47 1.33
C LEU A 63 4.92 1.94 0.97
N ILE A 64 5.83 1.01 0.66
CA ILE A 64 7.20 1.32 0.22
C ILE A 64 7.16 2.09 -1.11
N LEU A 65 6.42 1.60 -2.10
CA LEU A 65 6.29 2.23 -3.41
C LEU A 65 5.66 3.62 -3.30
N MET A 66 4.60 3.77 -2.50
CA MET A 66 4.04 5.08 -2.22
C MET A 66 5.07 5.98 -1.56
N GLY A 67 5.79 5.53 -0.53
CA GLY A 67 6.83 6.31 0.12
C GLY A 67 7.91 6.77 -0.87
N VAL A 68 8.44 5.86 -1.68
CA VAL A 68 9.46 6.18 -2.69
C VAL A 68 8.94 7.21 -3.69
N LEU A 69 7.78 6.96 -4.30
CA LEU A 69 7.26 7.79 -5.39
C LEU A 69 6.73 9.15 -4.91
N THR A 70 6.09 9.20 -3.73
CA THR A 70 5.53 10.45 -3.17
C THR A 70 6.61 11.35 -2.57
N VAL A 71 7.62 10.80 -1.90
CA VAL A 71 8.74 11.58 -1.34
C VAL A 71 9.57 12.22 -2.46
N THR A 72 9.82 11.52 -3.57
CA THR A 72 10.46 12.15 -4.74
C THR A 72 9.60 13.25 -5.37
N GLY A 73 8.26 13.09 -5.39
CA GLY A 73 7.35 14.11 -5.91
C GLY A 73 7.33 15.39 -5.05
N GLU A 74 7.31 15.24 -3.73
CA GLU A 74 7.38 16.37 -2.78
C GLU A 74 8.76 17.06 -2.80
N LEU A 75 9.85 16.30 -2.93
CA LEU A 75 11.22 16.85 -2.99
C LEU A 75 11.53 17.54 -4.33
N LEU A 76 11.06 17.02 -5.47
CA LEU A 76 11.38 17.54 -6.80
C LEU A 76 10.44 18.68 -7.27
N GLY A 77 9.21 18.75 -6.74
CA GLY A 77 8.18 19.66 -7.27
C GLY A 77 7.55 20.64 -6.26
N PHE A 78 7.61 20.37 -4.95
CA PHE A 78 6.87 21.14 -3.94
C PHE A 78 7.72 22.10 -3.10
N SER A 79 9.05 21.97 -3.11
CA SER A 79 9.98 22.86 -2.39
C SER A 79 10.44 24.07 -3.21
N ARG A 80 9.57 24.66 -4.05
CA ARG A 80 9.81 26.03 -4.54
C ARG A 80 9.06 27.01 -3.64
N PRO A 81 9.71 27.57 -2.60
CA PRO A 81 9.05 28.45 -1.61
C PRO A 81 8.46 29.75 -2.19
N TYR A 82 8.59 30.01 -3.49
CA TYR A 82 8.12 31.24 -4.15
C TYR A 82 7.32 31.02 -5.44
N ALA A 83 6.87 29.80 -5.74
CA ALA A 83 5.96 29.61 -6.87
C ALA A 83 4.57 30.14 -6.49
N ARG A 84 4.14 31.24 -7.13
CA ARG A 84 2.80 31.84 -6.96
C ARG A 84 1.75 30.85 -7.50
N ARG A 85 1.37 29.87 -6.67
CA ARG A 85 0.34 28.87 -7.01
C ARG A 85 -1.03 29.49 -6.80
N SER A 86 -1.93 29.28 -7.76
CA SER A 86 -3.32 29.72 -7.62
C SER A 86 -3.98 28.98 -6.45
N GLU A 87 -4.97 29.59 -5.78
CA GLU A 87 -5.72 28.95 -4.68
C GLU A 87 -6.23 27.54 -5.05
N ALA A 88 -6.73 27.36 -6.28
CA ALA A 88 -7.17 26.07 -6.81
C ALA A 88 -6.08 24.96 -6.83
N GLN A 89 -4.80 25.32 -6.95
CA GLN A 89 -3.67 24.39 -6.92
C GLN A 89 -3.31 24.00 -5.48
N ASN A 90 -3.44 24.93 -4.53
CA ASN A 90 -3.23 24.66 -3.11
C ASN A 90 -4.32 23.74 -2.56
N GLU A 91 -5.58 23.95 -2.96
CA GLU A 91 -6.69 23.05 -2.62
C GLU A 91 -6.49 21.65 -3.20
N ALA A 92 -6.11 21.53 -4.48
CA ALA A 92 -5.84 20.24 -5.11
C ALA A 92 -4.69 19.49 -4.41
N GLN A 93 -3.64 20.20 -3.99
CA GLN A 93 -2.53 19.62 -3.21
C GLN A 93 -2.99 19.15 -1.82
N ALA A 94 -3.81 19.95 -1.12
CA ALA A 94 -4.35 19.56 0.18
C ALA A 94 -5.24 18.32 0.08
N VAL A 95 -6.08 18.23 -0.96
CA VAL A 95 -6.89 17.05 -1.26
C VAL A 95 -5.99 15.85 -1.58
N HIS A 96 -4.98 16.03 -2.42
CA HIS A 96 -4.04 14.95 -2.76
C HIS A 96 -3.33 14.39 -1.53
N ARG A 97 -2.83 15.27 -0.65
CA ARG A 97 -2.17 14.88 0.60
C ARG A 97 -3.12 14.13 1.53
N LYS A 98 -4.37 14.56 1.65
CA LYS A 98 -5.40 13.85 2.42
C LYS A 98 -5.63 12.44 1.86
N VAL A 99 -5.80 12.32 0.54
CA VAL A 99 -6.00 11.02 -0.13
C VAL A 99 -4.81 10.09 0.10
N LEU A 100 -3.58 10.60 -0.05
CA LEU A 100 -2.36 9.83 0.24
C LEU A 100 -2.29 9.37 1.69
N LEU A 101 -2.58 10.25 2.65
CA LEU A 101 -2.59 9.89 4.08
C LEU A 101 -3.67 8.83 4.39
N THR A 102 -4.84 8.92 3.78
CA THR A 102 -5.90 7.91 3.96
C THR A 102 -5.51 6.56 3.35
N ALA A 103 -4.90 6.56 2.16
CA ALA A 103 -4.41 5.34 1.53
C ALA A 103 -3.26 4.71 2.34
N PHE A 104 -2.36 5.53 2.88
CA PHE A 104 -1.27 5.07 3.73
C PHE A 104 -1.79 4.48 5.04
N ALA A 105 -2.75 5.14 5.69
CA ALA A 105 -3.34 4.66 6.93
C ALA A 105 -4.08 3.33 6.72
N THR A 106 -4.91 3.23 5.67
CA THR A 106 -5.65 1.99 5.37
C THR A 106 -4.71 0.82 5.05
N LEU A 107 -3.70 1.02 4.21
CA LEU A 107 -2.71 -0.02 3.91
C LEU A 107 -1.89 -0.42 5.14
N SER A 108 -1.54 0.53 6.01
CA SER A 108 -0.82 0.24 7.26
C SER A 108 -1.64 -0.63 8.20
N TRP A 109 -2.92 -0.29 8.40
CA TRP A 109 -3.82 -1.10 9.23
C TRP A 109 -4.03 -2.50 8.68
N VAL A 110 -4.20 -2.64 7.35
CA VAL A 110 -4.33 -3.95 6.71
C VAL A 110 -3.04 -4.76 6.84
N ALA A 111 -1.87 -4.14 6.70
CA ALA A 111 -0.59 -4.82 6.92
C ALA A 111 -0.46 -5.34 8.36
N VAL A 112 -0.76 -4.50 9.35
CA VAL A 112 -0.72 -4.88 10.77
C VAL A 112 -1.73 -5.99 11.08
N GLY A 113 -2.96 -5.88 10.58
CA GLY A 113 -3.98 -6.90 10.77
C GLY A 113 -3.62 -8.24 10.12
N SER A 114 -3.05 -8.22 8.92
CA SER A 114 -2.59 -9.42 8.23
C SER A 114 -1.44 -10.08 8.97
N LEU A 115 -0.47 -9.30 9.45
CA LEU A 115 0.65 -9.81 10.25
C LEU A 115 0.17 -10.42 11.56
N ALA A 116 -0.75 -9.74 12.26
CA ALA A 116 -1.35 -10.25 13.50
C ALA A 116 -2.10 -11.57 13.26
N GLY A 117 -2.84 -11.68 12.15
CA GLY A 117 -3.51 -12.93 11.76
C GLY A 117 -2.51 -14.08 11.55
N ILE A 118 -1.44 -13.85 10.78
CA ILE A 118 -0.38 -14.84 10.59
C ILE A 118 0.23 -15.24 11.94
N ALA A 119 0.68 -14.26 12.74
CA ALA A 119 1.31 -14.52 14.03
C ALA A 119 0.40 -15.29 15.00
N SER A 120 -0.89 -14.98 15.05
CA SER A 120 -1.85 -15.68 15.91
C SER A 120 -2.01 -17.15 15.53
N ILE A 121 -1.99 -17.48 14.23
CA ILE A 121 -2.12 -18.85 13.77
C ILE A 121 -0.88 -19.65 14.13
N PHE A 122 0.32 -19.08 13.88
CA PHE A 122 1.59 -19.72 14.23
C PHE A 122 1.77 -19.90 15.74
N ALA A 123 1.29 -18.95 16.55
CA ALA A 123 1.32 -19.04 18.01
C ALA A 123 0.30 -20.04 18.58
N ALA A 124 -0.83 -20.24 17.90
CA ALA A 124 -1.82 -21.25 18.29
C ALA A 124 -1.40 -22.68 17.90
N SER A 125 -0.47 -22.82 16.95
CA SER A 125 0.04 -24.11 16.45
C SER A 125 1.36 -24.57 17.06
N SER A 126 1.96 -23.76 17.96
CA SER A 126 3.14 -24.11 18.76
C SER A 126 2.77 -24.80 20.07
#